data_AF-A0A558RD77-F1
#
_entry.id   AF-A0A558RD77-F1
#
_cell.length_a   1.000
_cell.length_b   1.000
_cell.length_c   1.000
_cell.angle_alpha   90.00
_cell.angle_beta   90.00
_cell.angle_gamma   90.00
#
_symmetry.space_group_name_H-M   'P 1'
#
loop_
_entity.id
_entity.type
_entity.pdbx_description
1 polymer ?
#
loop_
_entity_poly.entity_id
_entity_poly.type
_entity_poly.pdbx_seq_one_letter_code
_entity_poly.pdbx_strand_id
1 'polypeptide(L)' 'MGGSAVVDSETLRAAARLARARSTPPRSVDHRDGLERLGARRALEQLARDLEITADHEERQQRKSR' A
#
# COMPACT_ATOMS: atom_id res chain seq x y z
N MET A 1 25.07 -9.20 12.42
CA MET A 1 24.49 -9.56 11.12
C MET A 1 23.11 -8.93 11.01
N GLY A 2 23.04 -7.66 10.59
CA GLY A 2 21.76 -6.96 10.40
C GLY A 2 21.29 -7.19 8.97
N GLY A 3 20.62 -8.31 8.72
CA GLY A 3 19.89 -8.47 7.47
C GLY A 3 18.73 -7.50 7.49
N SER A 4 18.86 -6.36 6.81
CA SER A 4 17.69 -5.58 6.41
C SER A 4 16.83 -6.55 5.62
N ALA A 5 15.71 -7.01 6.18
CA ALA A 5 14.77 -7.84 5.46
C ALA A 5 14.24 -6.97 4.31
N VAL A 6 14.88 -7.07 3.14
CA VAL A 6 14.42 -6.42 1.93
C VAL A 6 13.04 -7.01 1.68
N VAL A 7 12.02 -6.19 1.89
CA VAL A 7 10.63 -6.59 1.67
C VAL A 7 10.49 -6.89 0.19
N ASP A 8 10.19 -8.14 -0.15
CA ASP A 8 10.07 -8.55 -1.54
C ASP A 8 8.86 -7.91 -2.24
N SER A 9 8.88 -7.92 -3.57
CA SER A 9 7.83 -7.32 -4.41
C SER A 9 6.45 -7.96 -4.17
N GLU A 10 6.40 -9.24 -3.78
CA GLU A 10 5.15 -9.93 -3.45
C GLU A 10 4.53 -9.36 -2.17
N THR A 11 5.34 -9.16 -1.14
CA THR A 11 4.94 -8.58 0.14
C THR A 11 4.48 -7.13 -0.04
N LEU A 12 5.18 -6.34 -0.86
CA LEU A 12 4.76 -4.98 -1.21
C LEU A 12 3.41 -4.96 -1.94
N ARG A 13 3.19 -5.88 -2.89
CA ARG A 13 1.89 -6.03 -3.58
C ARG A 13 0.78 -6.49 -2.64
N ALA A 14 1.08 -7.36 -1.66
CA ALA A 14 0.13 -7.76 -0.65
C ALA A 14 -0.29 -6.58 0.25
N ALA A 15 0.68 -5.76 0.68
CA ALA A 15 0.42 -4.56 1.45
C ALA A 15 -0.41 -3.53 0.66
N ALA A 16 -0.13 -3.34 -0.64
CA ALA A 16 -0.91 -2.46 -1.50
C ALA A 16 -2.38 -2.89 -1.60
N ARG A 17 -2.64 -4.20 -1.78
CA ARG A 17 -3.99 -4.78 -1.78
C ARG A 17 -4.72 -4.53 -0.46
N LEU A 18 -4.03 -4.70 0.66
CA LEU A 18 -4.59 -4.42 1.98
C LEU A 18 -4.97 -2.94 2.15
N ALA A 19 -4.11 -2.02 1.71
CA ALA A 19 -4.39 -0.58 1.76
C ALA A 19 -5.63 -0.20 0.92
N ARG A 20 -5.77 -0.76 -0.29
CA ARG A 20 -6.96 -0.59 -1.15
C ARG A 20 -8.23 -1.15 -0.50
N ALA A 21 -8.15 -2.33 0.11
CA ALA A 21 -9.30 -2.92 0.80
C ALA A 21 -9.77 -2.02 1.95
N ARG A 22 -8.82 -1.42 2.69
CA ARG A 22 -9.11 -0.51 3.81
C ARG A 22 -9.57 0.88 3.37
N SER A 23 -9.23 1.32 2.17
CA SER A 23 -9.70 2.61 1.64
C SER A 23 -11.19 2.57 1.27
N THR A 24 -11.78 1.38 1.11
CA THR A 24 -13.22 1.19 0.87
C THR A 24 -13.96 1.17 2.21
N PRO A 25 -14.71 2.24 2.56
CA PRO A 25 -15.40 2.28 3.83
C PRO A 25 -16.58 1.28 3.86
N PRO A 26 -16.87 0.65 5.02
CA PRO A 26 -18.07 -0.16 5.17
C PRO A 26 -19.33 0.69 5.01
N ARG A 27 -20.41 0.08 4.50
CA ARG A 27 -21.68 0.74 4.10
C ARG A 27 -22.42 1.50 5.20
N SER A 28 -22.03 1.35 6.47
CA SER A 28 -22.84 1.74 7.63
C SER A 28 -22.03 2.53 8.67
N VAL A 29 -21.47 3.69 8.30
CA VAL A 29 -20.75 4.52 9.29
C VAL A 29 -21.22 5.97 9.28
N ASP A 30 -21.35 6.49 10.50
CA ASP A 30 -21.92 7.77 10.88
C ASP A 30 -21.36 8.95 10.07
N HIS A 31 -22.26 9.86 9.67
CA HIS A 31 -21.99 11.00 8.77
C HIS A 31 -21.13 12.13 9.38
N ARG A 32 -20.62 11.97 10.60
CA ARG A 32 -19.98 13.07 11.35
C ARG A 32 -18.49 13.27 11.04
N ASP A 33 -17.81 12.29 10.44
CA ASP A 33 -16.35 12.32 10.24
C ASP A 33 -15.92 12.47 8.75
N GLY A 34 -16.73 13.15 7.93
CA GLY A 34 -16.60 13.12 6.46
C GLY A 34 -15.22 13.55 5.90
N LEU A 35 -14.64 14.63 6.43
CA LEU A 35 -13.34 15.14 5.94
C LEU A 35 -12.16 14.30 6.42
N GLU A 36 -12.16 13.86 7.67
CA GLU A 36 -11.14 12.97 8.22
C GLU A 36 -11.14 11.63 7.47
N ARG A 37 -12.33 11.06 7.22
CA ARG A 37 -12.50 9.85 6.39
C ARG A 37 -12.04 10.04 4.96
N LEU A 38 -12.33 11.20 4.36
CA LEU A 38 -11.84 11.51 3.02
C LEU A 38 -10.30 11.58 3.00
N GLY A 39 -9.69 12.18 4.02
CA GLY A 39 -8.25 12.23 4.21
C GLY A 39 -7.65 10.84 4.35
N ALA A 40 -8.19 10.01 5.26
CA ALA A 40 -7.74 8.64 5.49
C ALA A 40 -7.86 7.77 4.23
N ARG A 41 -8.99 7.88 3.50
CA ARG A 41 -9.19 7.18 2.23
C ARG A 41 -8.13 7.57 1.21
N ARG A 42 -7.92 8.87 1.00
CA ARG A 42 -6.91 9.37 0.04
C ARG A 42 -5.50 8.93 0.42
N ALA A 43 -5.17 8.95 1.71
CA ALA A 43 -3.88 8.49 2.21
C ALA A 43 -3.67 6.98 1.94
N LEU A 44 -4.68 6.15 2.17
CA LEU A 44 -4.63 4.71 1.87
C LEU A 44 -4.54 4.41 0.37
N GLU A 45 -5.27 5.17 -0.47
CA GLU A 45 -5.18 5.07 -1.92
C GLU A 45 -3.78 5.45 -2.43
N GLN A 46 -3.17 6.51 -1.87
CA GLN A 46 -1.83 6.93 -2.22
C GLN A 46 -0.78 5.91 -1.77
N LEU A 47 -0.88 5.43 -0.53
CA LEU A 47 0.00 4.39 0.00
C LEU A 47 -0.02 3.12 -0.87
N ALA A 48 -1.19 2.70 -1.34
CA ALA A 48 -1.29 1.55 -2.24
C ALA A 48 -0.50 1.76 -3.55
N ARG A 49 -0.58 2.96 -4.14
CA ARG A 49 0.18 3.29 -5.36
C ARG A 49 1.66 3.32 -5.10
N ASP A 50 2.08 3.93 -4.00
CA ASP A 50 3.51 4.02 -3.65
C ASP A 50 4.10 2.62 -3.47
N LEU A 51 3.38 1.72 -2.78
CA LEU A 51 3.78 0.31 -2.61
C LEU A 51 3.85 -0.46 -3.94
N GLU A 52 2.93 -0.22 -4.87
CA GLU A 52 2.98 -0.82 -6.21
C GLU A 52 4.20 -0.35 -7.01
N ILE A 53 4.50 0.95 -6.96
CA ILE A 53 5.68 1.54 -7.61
C ILE A 53 6.96 0.96 -7.01
N THR A 54 7.03 0.84 -5.67
CA THR A 54 8.18 0.22 -5.01
C THR A 54 8.30 -1.25 -5.39
N ALA A 55 7.20 -2.01 -5.47
CA ALA A 55 7.24 -3.41 -5.89
C ALA A 55 7.80 -3.57 -7.30
N ASP A 56 7.38 -2.71 -8.23
CA ASP A 56 7.89 -2.71 -9.60
C ASP A 56 9.34 -2.26 -9.69
N HIS A 57 9.79 -1.38 -8.78
CA HIS A 57 11.20 -1.04 -8.65
C HIS A 57 12.02 -2.24 -8.19
N GLU A 58 11.60 -2.90 -7.10
CA GLU A 58 12.26 -4.08 -6.54
C GLU A 58 12.34 -5.22 -7.55
N GLU A 59 11.25 -5.50 -8.28
CA GLU A 59 11.25 -6.53 -9.32
C GLU A 59 12.25 -6.21 -10.44
N ARG A 60 12.38 -4.93 -10.83
CA ARG A 60 13.39 -4.49 -11.81
C ARG A 60 14.82 -4.64 -11.28
N GLN A 61 15.07 -4.34 -10.00
CA GLN A 61 16.40 -4.51 -9.41
C GLN A 61 16.79 -5.99 -9.33
N GLN A 62 15.86 -6.85 -8.89
CA GLN A 62 16.09 -8.30 -8.83
C GLN A 62 16.43 -8.88 -10.21
N ARG A 63 15.72 -8.44 -11.27
CA ARG A 63 16.03 -8.85 -12.65
C ARG A 63 17.39 -8.39 -13.15
N LYS A 64 17.89 -7.23 -12.72
CA LYS A 64 19.24 -6.74 -13.08
C LYS A 64 20.36 -7.46 -12.34
N SER A 65 20.07 -7.95 -11.14
CA SER A 65 21.04 -8.69 -10.31
C SER A 65 21.19 -10.16 -10.68
N ARG A 66 20.29 -10.68 -11.53
CA ARG A 66 20.31 -12.06 -12.05
C ARG A 66 20.96 -12.10 -13.43
#